data_AF-A0A5C6ESX0-F1
#
_entry.id   AF-A0A5C6ESX0-F1
#
_cell.length_a   1.000
_cell.length_b   1.000
_cell.length_c   1.000
_cell.angle_alpha   90.00
_cell.angle_beta   90.00
_cell.angle_gamma   90.00
#
_symmetry.space_group_name_H-M   'P 1'
#
loop_
_entity.id
_entity.type
_entity.pdbx_description
1 polymer ?
#
loop_
_entity_poly.entity_id
_entity_poly.type
_entity_poly.pdbx_seq_one_letter_code
_entity_poly.pdbx_strand_id
1 'polypeptide(L)'
;MKLPIRERIPESFVAYLAEVDQLIRCSDPSAITPSDDLLQCDDAYGGRLDDGSLDFAFTFFPEPFDDLPFPPLWYFTLSEDQISKIAAGNLTDLDMWRCPADCGFRGSTPDYYCSRCN
;
A
#
# COMPACT_ATOMS: atom_id res chain seq x y z
N MET A 1 15.60 -9.08 -12.99
CA MET A 1 14.65 -10.11 -12.49
C MET A 1 14.28 -9.73 -11.07
N LYS A 2 12.99 -9.60 -10.74
CA LYS A 2 12.52 -9.34 -9.37
C LYS A 2 12.39 -10.66 -8.60
N LEU A 3 12.51 -10.60 -7.28
CA LEU A 3 12.36 -11.75 -6.40
C LEU A 3 11.02 -11.66 -5.66
N PRO A 4 10.19 -12.72 -5.64
CA PRO A 4 9.01 -12.74 -4.81
C PRO A 4 9.41 -12.74 -3.33
N ILE A 5 8.61 -12.08 -2.51
CA ILE A 5 8.77 -12.00 -1.06
C ILE A 5 7.40 -11.94 -0.41
N ARG A 6 7.27 -12.50 0.80
CA ARG A 6 6.08 -12.35 1.63
C ARG A 6 6.44 -11.43 2.79
N GLU A 7 5.81 -10.27 2.84
CA GLU A 7 6.07 -9.23 3.84
C GLU A 7 4.93 -9.17 4.85
N ARG A 8 5.28 -9.11 6.14
CA ARG A 8 4.29 -8.90 7.18
C ARG A 8 3.80 -7.45 7.13
N ILE A 9 2.49 -7.26 7.20
CA ILE A 9 1.89 -5.93 7.18
C ILE A 9 2.21 -5.20 8.50
N PRO A 10 2.82 -4.01 8.46
CA PRO A 10 3.12 -3.25 9.67
C PRO A 10 1.87 -2.78 10.40
N GLU A 11 1.94 -2.70 11.72
CA GLU A 11 0.79 -2.35 12.56
C GLU A 11 0.26 -0.94 12.27
N SER A 12 1.13 0.02 11.93
CA SER A 12 0.72 1.36 11.52
C SER A 12 -0.14 1.32 10.25
N PHE A 13 0.26 0.51 9.27
CA PHE A 13 -0.49 0.34 8.05
C PHE A 13 -1.82 -0.40 8.26
N VAL A 14 -1.87 -1.36 9.19
CA VAL A 14 -3.13 -2.00 9.59
C VAL A 14 -4.10 -0.97 10.18
N ALA A 15 -3.62 -0.09 11.07
CA ALA A 15 -4.43 0.97 11.67
C ALA A 15 -4.95 1.95 10.61
N TYR A 16 -4.10 2.39 9.70
CA TYR A 16 -4.48 3.22 8.56
C TYR A 16 -5.56 2.53 7.70
N LEU A 17 -5.39 1.25 7.36
CA LEU A 17 -6.39 0.52 6.58
C LEU A 17 -7.71 0.29 7.33
N ALA A 18 -7.71 0.28 8.67
CA ALA A 18 -8.93 0.26 9.45
C ALA A 18 -9.74 1.58 9.32
N GLU A 19 -9.05 2.72 9.26
CA GLU A 19 -9.68 4.01 8.97
C GLU A 19 -10.21 4.04 7.53
N VAL A 20 -9.43 3.57 6.56
CA VAL A 20 -9.86 3.46 5.17
C VAL A 20 -11.09 2.55 5.01
N ASP A 21 -11.12 1.37 5.64
CA ASP A 21 -12.28 0.48 5.63
C ASP A 21 -13.54 1.17 6.17
N GLN A 22 -13.39 2.00 7.22
CA GLN A 22 -14.50 2.80 7.74
C GLN A 22 -14.98 3.84 6.73
N LEU A 23 -14.06 4.57 6.08
CA LEU A 23 -14.40 5.56 5.05
C LEU A 23 -15.14 4.92 3.86
N ILE A 24 -14.67 3.76 3.40
CA ILE A 24 -15.33 2.97 2.35
C ILE A 24 -16.76 2.60 2.77
N ARG A 25 -16.94 2.03 3.96
CA ARG A 25 -18.26 1.64 4.49
C ARG A 25 -19.22 2.82 4.66
N CYS A 26 -18.70 3.99 4.98
CA CYS A 26 -19.48 5.22 5.09
C CYS A 26 -19.72 5.92 3.75
N SER A 27 -19.18 5.38 2.65
CA SER A 27 -19.20 6.03 1.33
C SER A 27 -18.67 7.46 1.39
N ASP A 28 -17.61 7.66 2.18
CA ASP A 28 -16.98 8.97 2.30
C ASP A 28 -16.45 9.43 0.93
N PRO A 29 -16.64 10.71 0.55
CA PRO A 29 -16.13 11.23 -0.72
C PRO A 29 -14.65 10.94 -0.99
N SER A 30 -13.81 10.91 0.04
CA SER A 30 -12.38 10.61 -0.10
C SER A 30 -12.10 9.15 -0.50
N ALA A 31 -12.99 8.22 -0.15
CA ALA A 31 -12.84 6.79 -0.46
C ALA A 31 -13.55 6.37 -1.76
N ILE A 32 -14.59 7.09 -2.18
CA ILE A 32 -15.37 6.73 -3.38
C ILE A 32 -14.94 7.48 -4.64
N THR A 33 -14.32 8.66 -4.49
CA THR A 33 -13.83 9.46 -5.62
C THR A 33 -12.51 8.87 -6.12
N PRO A 34 -12.37 8.58 -7.42
CA PRO A 34 -11.09 8.14 -7.96
C PRO A 34 -10.02 9.21 -7.80
N SER A 35 -8.95 8.86 -7.12
CA SER A 35 -7.74 9.64 -6.93
C SER A 35 -6.69 8.72 -6.35
N ASP A 36 -5.43 8.92 -6.66
CA ASP A 36 -4.31 8.14 -6.11
C ASP A 36 -3.82 8.67 -4.75
N ASP A 37 -4.43 9.75 -4.25
CA ASP A 37 -3.95 10.49 -3.09
C ASP A 37 -5.04 11.00 -2.13
N LEU A 38 -6.32 10.64 -2.27
CA LEU A 38 -7.35 11.19 -1.35
C LEU A 38 -7.33 10.58 0.06
N LEU A 39 -6.72 9.42 0.24
CA LEU A 39 -6.56 8.74 1.52
C LEU A 39 -5.12 8.90 1.99
N GLN A 40 -4.84 9.70 3.02
CA GLN A 40 -3.47 9.99 3.45
C GLN A 40 -3.30 9.96 4.97
N CYS A 41 -2.10 9.57 5.41
CA CYS A 41 -1.58 9.74 6.76
C CYS A 41 -0.07 10.02 6.70
N ASP A 42 0.62 10.01 7.84
CA ASP A 42 2.05 10.37 7.90
C ASP A 42 2.96 9.40 7.13
N ASP A 43 2.60 8.11 7.05
CA ASP A 43 3.42 7.06 6.47
C ASP A 43 2.79 6.40 5.23
N ALA A 44 1.60 6.80 4.81
CA ALA A 44 0.91 6.24 3.64
C ALA A 44 0.07 7.27 2.90
N TYR A 45 -0.03 7.10 1.59
CA TYR A 45 -1.09 7.71 0.79
C TYR A 45 -1.62 6.73 -0.25
N GLY A 46 -2.85 6.96 -0.70
CA GLY A 46 -3.47 6.14 -1.71
C GLY A 46 -4.86 6.61 -2.08
N GLY A 47 -5.54 5.77 -2.83
CA GLY A 47 -6.94 5.98 -3.16
C GLY A 47 -7.42 5.07 -4.27
N ARG A 48 -8.66 5.30 -4.67
CA ARG A 48 -9.39 4.45 -5.61
C ARG A 48 -8.87 4.67 -7.02
N LEU A 49 -8.60 3.58 -7.75
CA LEU A 49 -7.96 3.64 -9.06
C LEU A 49 -8.82 4.27 -10.16
N ASP A 50 -10.11 3.94 -10.22
CA ASP A 50 -11.03 4.44 -11.25
C ASP A 50 -12.49 4.42 -10.81
N ASP A 51 -13.34 5.03 -11.64
CA ASP A 51 -14.80 5.01 -11.49
C ASP A 51 -15.33 3.59 -11.76
N GLY A 52 -15.63 2.86 -10.69
CA GLY A 52 -16.26 1.54 -10.74
C GLY A 52 -15.35 0.39 -10.32
N SER A 53 -14.04 0.60 -10.23
CA SER A 53 -13.12 -0.34 -9.61
C SER A 53 -13.36 -0.46 -8.10
N LEU A 54 -13.18 -1.65 -7.56
CA LEU A 54 -13.13 -1.89 -6.10
C LEU A 54 -11.68 -1.98 -5.61
N ASP A 55 -10.73 -1.56 -6.45
CA ASP A 55 -9.30 -1.61 -6.17
C ASP A 55 -8.73 -0.22 -5.85
N PHE A 56 -7.81 -0.22 -4.90
CA PHE A 56 -7.15 0.95 -4.36
C PHE A 56 -5.65 0.79 -4.53
N ALA A 57 -4.97 1.84 -4.98
CA ALA A 57 -3.52 1.90 -4.97
C ALA A 57 -3.02 2.60 -3.72
N PHE A 58 -1.95 2.07 -3.14
CA PHE A 58 -1.30 2.63 -1.97
C PHE A 58 0.21 2.74 -2.18
N THR A 59 0.76 3.83 -1.68
CA THR A 59 2.19 4.01 -1.41
C THR A 59 2.38 4.09 0.10
N PHE A 60 3.26 3.26 0.64
CA PHE A 60 3.52 3.17 2.08
C PHE A 60 5.02 3.22 2.37
N PHE A 61 5.39 3.92 3.44
CA PHE A 61 6.76 4.16 3.91
C PHE A 61 6.95 3.49 5.27
N PRO A 62 7.42 2.22 5.32
CA PRO A 62 7.51 1.45 6.56
C PRO A 62 8.55 1.98 7.57
N GLU A 63 9.43 2.89 7.15
CA GLU A 63 10.43 3.51 8.01
C GLU A 63 10.38 5.04 7.82
N PRO A 64 10.64 5.81 8.89
CA PRO A 64 10.62 7.26 8.83
C PRO A 64 11.70 7.83 7.89
N PHE A 65 11.41 9.00 7.33
CA PHE A 65 12.28 9.71 6.39
C PHE A 65 13.57 10.25 7.03
N ASP A 66 13.63 10.36 8.35
CA ASP A 66 14.65 11.12 9.07
C ASP A 66 16.06 10.52 8.97
N ASP A 67 16.17 9.21 8.75
CA ASP A 67 17.44 8.49 8.84
C ASP A 67 18.04 8.06 7.49
N LEU A 68 17.30 8.21 6.37
CA LEU A 68 17.71 7.66 5.08
C LEU A 68 17.50 8.63 3.91
N PRO A 69 18.47 8.76 2.98
CA PRO A 69 18.29 9.55 1.77
C PRO A 69 17.20 8.98 0.84
N PHE A 70 16.86 7.69 1.00
CA PHE A 70 15.78 7.00 0.30
C PHE A 70 15.11 5.99 1.26
N PRO A 71 14.12 6.39 2.07
CA PRO A 71 13.45 5.48 3.01
C PRO A 71 12.76 4.35 2.24
N PRO A 72 12.65 3.11 2.71
CA PRO A 72 11.94 2.05 2.00
C PRO A 72 10.55 2.48 1.52
N LEU A 73 10.10 1.94 0.39
CA LEU A 73 8.84 2.34 -0.24
C LEU A 73 8.11 1.11 -0.76
N TRP A 74 6.88 0.94 -0.33
CA TRP A 74 6.02 -0.14 -0.75
C TRP A 74 4.91 0.42 -1.63
N TYR A 75 4.73 -0.14 -2.82
CA TYR A 75 3.69 0.23 -3.76
C TYR A 75 2.85 -0.99 -4.09
N PHE A 76 1.56 -0.93 -3.83
CA PHE A 76 0.67 -2.07 -4.03
C PHE A 76 -0.77 -1.69 -4.27
N THR A 77 -1.52 -2.63 -4.84
CA THR A 77 -2.96 -2.53 -5.07
C THR A 77 -3.68 -3.50 -4.15
N LEU A 78 -4.77 -3.04 -3.51
CA LEU A 78 -5.64 -3.85 -2.66
C LEU A 78 -7.08 -3.68 -3.11
N SER A 79 -7.84 -4.77 -3.13
CA SER A 79 -9.30 -4.69 -3.26
C SER A 79 -9.96 -4.28 -1.94
N GLU A 80 -11.20 -3.79 -2.00
CA GLU A 80 -12.02 -3.51 -0.80
C GLU A 80 -12.07 -4.71 0.17
N ASP A 81 -12.18 -5.94 -0.35
CA ASP A 81 -12.18 -7.16 0.47
C ASP A 81 -10.83 -7.38 1.18
N GLN A 82 -9.71 -7.11 0.50
CA GLN A 82 -8.39 -7.19 1.12
C GLN A 82 -8.22 -6.12 2.19
N ILE A 83 -8.62 -4.87 1.93
CA ILE A 83 -8.61 -3.79 2.91
C ILE A 83 -9.39 -4.20 4.15
N SER A 84 -10.62 -4.70 3.98
CA SER A 84 -11.47 -5.12 5.09
C SER A 84 -10.88 -6.30 5.89
N LYS A 85 -10.24 -7.26 5.21
CA LYS A 85 -9.54 -8.37 5.87
C LYS A 85 -8.32 -7.91 6.64
N ILE A 86 -7.56 -6.95 6.13
CA ILE A 86 -6.39 -6.40 6.83
C ILE A 86 -6.86 -5.62 8.05
N ALA A 87 -7.85 -4.73 7.89
CA ALA A 87 -8.48 -3.97 8.98
C ALA A 87 -8.99 -4.88 10.10
N ALA A 88 -9.55 -6.05 9.77
CA ALA A 88 -10.02 -7.04 10.73
C ALA A 88 -8.92 -7.96 11.29
N GLY A 89 -7.66 -7.84 10.85
CA GLY A 89 -6.55 -8.70 11.24
C GLY A 89 -6.58 -10.12 10.65
N ASN A 90 -7.43 -10.35 9.65
CA ASN A 90 -7.58 -11.64 8.96
C ASN A 90 -6.60 -11.85 7.80
N LEU A 91 -5.98 -10.77 7.32
CA LEU A 91 -4.89 -10.80 6.34
C LEU A 91 -3.70 -10.05 6.93
N THR A 92 -2.60 -10.76 7.20
CA THR A 92 -1.45 -10.25 7.95
C THR A 92 -0.18 -10.13 7.13
N ASP A 93 -0.17 -10.66 5.91
CA ASP A 93 0.99 -10.66 5.02
C ASP A 93 0.56 -10.28 3.60
N LEU A 94 1.47 -9.66 2.85
CA LEU A 94 1.34 -9.38 1.43
C LEU A 94 2.40 -10.15 0.65
N ASP A 95 1.97 -10.80 -0.42
CA ASP A 95 2.89 -11.32 -1.44
C ASP A 95 3.29 -10.16 -2.35
N MET A 96 4.59 -9.87 -2.37
CA MET A 96 5.19 -8.71 -3.04
C MET A 96 6.42 -9.14 -3.84
N TRP A 97 7.00 -8.19 -4.55
CA TRP A 97 8.23 -8.36 -5.30
C TRP A 97 9.26 -7.32 -4.88
N ARG A 98 10.52 -7.74 -4.79
CA ARG A 98 11.67 -6.86 -4.49
C ARG A 98 12.76 -6.94 -5.55
N CYS A 99 13.64 -5.94 -5.56
CA CYS A 99 14.87 -5.99 -6.35
C CYS A 99 15.85 -7.00 -5.72
N PRO A 100 16.71 -7.68 -6.52
CA PRO A 100 17.73 -8.59 -5.99
C PRO A 100 18.70 -7.94 -5.00
N ALA A 101 19.07 -6.68 -5.23
CA ALA A 101 19.92 -5.90 -4.34
C ALA A 101 19.21 -5.39 -3.07
N ASP A 102 17.90 -5.64 -2.95
CA ASP A 102 17.06 -5.17 -1.86
C ASP A 102 17.17 -3.67 -1.55
N CYS A 103 16.91 -2.82 -2.55
CA CYS A 103 16.95 -1.35 -2.40
C CYS A 103 15.77 -0.77 -1.59
N GLY A 104 15.10 -1.56 -0.75
CA GLY A 104 13.96 -1.14 0.09
C GLY A 104 12.64 -0.90 -0.66
N PHE A 105 12.62 -1.01 -1.99
CA PHE A 105 11.37 -0.96 -2.75
C PHE A 105 10.65 -2.32 -2.72
N ARG A 106 9.33 -2.32 -2.48
CA ARG A 106 8.43 -3.47 -2.67
C ARG A 106 7.29 -3.11 -3.62
N GLY A 107 7.00 -3.98 -4.58
CA GLY A 107 5.89 -3.81 -5.55
C GLY A 107 4.88 -4.96 -5.45
N SER A 108 3.63 -4.76 -5.88
CA SER A 108 2.59 -5.81 -5.99
C SER A 108 2.50 -6.50 -7.35
N THR A 109 3.45 -6.28 -8.26
CA THR A 109 3.57 -7.04 -9.51
C THR A 109 5.03 -7.37 -9.76
N PRO A 110 5.38 -8.41 -10.53
CA PRO A 110 6.79 -8.69 -10.88
C PRO A 110 7.40 -7.67 -11.84
N ASP A 111 6.55 -6.92 -12.56
CA ASP A 111 6.95 -6.04 -13.65
C ASP A 111 7.10 -4.58 -13.20
N TYR A 112 6.99 -4.31 -11.89
CA TYR A 112 7.10 -2.98 -11.35
C TYR A 112 8.45 -2.32 -11.67
N TYR A 113 8.39 -1.04 -12.05
CA TYR A 113 9.57 -0.21 -12.21
C TYR A 113 10.12 0.19 -10.83
N CYS A 114 11.42 0.00 -10.61
CA CYS A 114 12.09 0.47 -9.39
C CYS A 114 12.98 1.67 -9.71
N SER A 115 12.54 2.85 -9.32
CA SER A 115 13.28 4.11 -9.52
C SER A 115 14.64 4.17 -8.81
N ARG A 116 14.93 3.24 -7.88
CA ARG A 116 16.17 3.23 -7.07
C ARG A 116 17.29 2.38 -7.65
N CYS A 117 16.91 1.30 -8.34
CA CYS A 117 17.84 0.28 -8.78
C CYS A 117 18.15 0.37 -10.29
N ASN A 118 17.41 1.22 -11.03
CA ASN A 118 17.46 1.42 -12.48
C ASN A 118 17.56 0.09 -13.27
#